data_AF-A0A7X9CSL3-F1
#
_entry.id   AF-A0A7X9CSL3-F1
#
_cell.length_a   1.000
_cell.length_b   1.000
_cell.length_c   1.000
_cell.angle_alpha   90.00
_cell.angle_beta   90.00
_cell.angle_gamma   90.00
#
_symmetry.space_group_name_H-M   'P 1'
#
loop_
_entity.id
_entity.type
_entity.pdbx_description
1 polymer ?
#
loop_
_entity_poly.entity_id
_entity_poly.type
_entity_poly.pdbx_seq_one_letter_code
_entity_poly.pdbx_strand_id
1 'polypeptide(L)' 'VLRYTIGKVVGDKVKLINPAFETAQAIKDILIKEDILNKELKFGKCEYFCSDDPQRFHTVGSKIVPNKILEVKKVNISTI' A
#
# COMPACT_ATOMS: atom_id res chain seq x y z
N VAL A 1 -13.38 -5.74 -1.53
CA VAL A 1 -14.35 -6.79 -1.93
C VAL A 1 -14.24 -8.04 -1.04
N LEU A 2 -13.08 -8.69 -0.90
CA LEU A 2 -12.97 -9.95 -0.15
C LEU A 2 -13.31 -9.88 1.34
N ARG A 3 -12.99 -8.77 2.04
CA ARG A 3 -13.32 -8.62 3.47
C ARG A 3 -14.79 -8.86 3.77
N TYR A 4 -15.68 -8.37 2.90
CA TYR A 4 -17.12 -8.56 3.03
C TYR A 4 -17.51 -10.04 2.89
N THR A 5 -17.00 -10.70 1.85
CA THR A 5 -17.25 -12.12 1.60
C THR A 5 -16.73 -13.00 2.74
N ILE A 6 -15.49 -12.77 3.19
CA ILE A 6 -14.90 -13.51 4.32
C ILE A 6 -15.74 -13.28 5.57
N GLY A 7 -16.13 -12.04 5.87
CA GLY A 7 -16.93 -11.70 7.05
C GLY A 7 -18.26 -12.44 7.10
N LYS A 8 -18.95 -12.59 5.96
CA LYS A 8 -20.17 -13.40 5.88
C LYS A 8 -19.96 -14.87 6.23
N VAL A 9 -18.81 -15.44 5.85
CA VAL A 9 -18.51 -16.86 6.08
C VAL A 9 -18.09 -17.12 7.52
N VAL A 10 -17.25 -16.26 8.09
CA VAL A 10 -16.73 -16.45 9.46
C VAL A 10 -17.69 -15.99 10.56
N GLY A 11 -18.65 -15.12 10.22
CA GLY A 11 -19.63 -14.57 11.14
C GLY A 11 -19.05 -13.59 12.17
N ASP A 12 -19.92 -13.03 13.00
CA ASP A 12 -19.57 -11.90 13.87
C ASP A 12 -18.69 -12.27 15.07
N LYS A 13 -18.51 -13.56 15.35
CA LYS A 13 -17.62 -14.04 16.42
C LYS A 13 -16.14 -13.95 16.03
N VAL A 14 -15.82 -13.70 14.77
CA VAL A 14 -14.45 -13.59 14.26
C VAL A 14 -14.19 -12.17 13.78
N LYS A 15 -13.23 -11.50 14.43
CA LYS A 15 -12.81 -10.15 14.03
C LYS A 15 -11.79 -10.24 12.89
N LEU A 16 -12.14 -9.71 11.72
CA LEU A 16 -11.20 -9.58 10.61
C LEU A 16 -10.28 -8.37 10.80
N ILE A 17 -8.99 -8.62 10.93
CA ILE A 17 -7.94 -7.59 11.03
C ILE A 17 -7.38 -7.29 9.64
N ASN A 18 -7.21 -6.01 9.32
CA ASN A 18 -6.58 -5.57 8.08
C ASN A 18 -5.09 -5.28 8.33
N PRO A 19 -4.17 -6.21 7.99
CA PRO A 19 -2.74 -6.01 8.28
C PRO A 19 -2.19 -4.75 7.62
N ALA A 20 -2.63 -4.38 6.41
CA ALA A 20 -2.15 -3.18 5.76
C ALA A 20 -2.52 -1.89 6.53
N PHE A 21 -3.69 -1.87 7.18
CA PHE A 21 -4.09 -0.75 8.03
C PHE A 21 -3.27 -0.71 9.33
N GLU A 22 -3.11 -1.84 10.00
CA GLU A 22 -2.32 -1.91 11.23
C GLU A 22 -0.85 -1.54 10.98
N THR A 23 -0.27 -1.99 9.86
CA THR A 23 1.08 -1.59 9.44
C THR A 23 1.18 -0.08 9.20
N ALA A 24 0.18 0.53 8.55
CA ALA A 24 0.18 1.99 8.33
C ALA A 24 0.13 2.77 9.64
N GLN A 25 -0.65 2.30 10.62
CA GLN A 25 -0.69 2.92 11.95
C GLN A 25 0.63 2.78 12.70
N ALA A 26 1.23 1.59 12.68
CA ALA A 26 2.54 1.38 13.29
C ALA A 26 3.63 2.28 12.67
N ILE A 27 3.62 2.44 11.33
CA ILE A 27 4.54 3.36 10.65
C ILE A 27 4.31 4.80 11.11
N LYS A 28 3.06 5.26 11.23
CA LYS A 28 2.75 6.60 11.72
C LYS A 28 3.35 6.84 13.11
N ASP A 29 3.20 5.89 14.03
CA ASP A 29 3.71 5.99 15.39
C ASP A 29 5.25 6.04 15.41
N ILE A 30 5.92 5.24 14.57
CA ILE A 30 7.37 5.28 14.39
C ILE A 30 7.81 6.65 13.87
N LEU A 31 7.16 7.18 12.83
CA LEU A 31 7.52 8.48 12.26
C LEU A 31 7.38 9.63 13.28
N ILE A 32 6.38 9.56 14.17
CA ILE A 32 6.19 10.53 15.26
C ILE A 32 7.30 10.37 16.31
N LYS A 33 7.57 9.13 16.74
CA LYS A 33 8.57 8.83 17.76
C LYS A 33 9.97 9.28 17.36
N GLU A 34 10.33 9.11 16.09
CA GLU A 34 11.63 9.47 15.54
C GLU A 34 11.69 10.96 15.08
N ASP A 35 10.63 11.75 15.28
CA ASP A 35 10.46 13.14 14.82
C ASP A 35 10.73 13.37 13.32
N ILE A 36 10.40 12.39 12.49
CA ILE A 36 10.55 12.42 11.02
C ILE A 36 9.21 12.46 10.27
N LEU A 37 8.09 12.55 10.99
CA LEU A 37 6.79 12.73 10.37
C LEU A 37 6.77 14.05 9.58
N ASN A 38 6.42 13.96 8.28
CA ASN A 38 6.25 15.15 7.46
C ASN A 38 5.10 16.03 8.02
N LYS A 39 5.42 17.27 8.42
CA LYS A 39 4.49 18.25 8.99
C LYS A 39 3.89 19.19 7.94
N GLU A 40 4.34 19.12 6.68
CA GLU A 40 3.79 19.92 5.59
C GLU A 40 2.41 19.38 5.15
N LEU A 41 1.48 20.29 4.84
CA LEU A 41 0.18 19.96 4.25
C LEU A 41 0.26 19.65 2.74
N LYS A 42 1.45 19.29 2.24
CA LYS A 42 1.69 18.97 0.83
C LYS A 42 1.78 17.47 0.66
N PHE A 43 1.09 16.96 -0.37
CA PHE A 43 1.25 15.56 -0.76
C PHE A 43 2.68 15.30 -1.22
N GLY A 44 3.28 14.25 -0.68
CA GLY A 44 4.56 13.74 -1.16
C GLY A 44 4.44 13.19 -2.59
N LYS A 45 5.57 13.08 -3.28
CA LYS A 45 5.65 12.40 -4.57
C LYS A 45 5.54 10.89 -4.35
N CYS A 46 4.68 10.23 -5.13
CA CYS A 46 4.51 8.77 -5.09
C CYS A 46 5.00 8.19 -6.43
N GLU A 47 6.08 7.40 -6.39
CA GLU A 47 6.67 6.74 -7.56
C GLU A 47 6.62 5.22 -7.40
N TYR A 48 6.32 4.52 -8.50
CA TYR A 48 6.19 3.07 -8.52
C TYR A 48 7.32 2.46 -9.34
N PHE A 49 7.89 1.38 -8.80
CA PHE A 49 8.96 0.62 -9.42
C PHE A 49 8.60 -0.87 -9.41
N CYS A 50 9.01 -1.60 -10.45
CA CYS A 50 8.86 -3.05 -10.49
C CYS A 50 10.09 -3.69 -11.15
N SER A 51 10.45 -4.91 -10.75
CA SER A 51 11.57 -5.64 -11.34
C SER A 51 11.21 -6.37 -12.64
N ASP A 52 9.93 -6.68 -12.81
CA ASP A 52 9.42 -7.48 -13.93
C ASP A 52 8.66 -6.64 -14.98
N ASP A 53 7.35 -6.81 -15.12
CA ASP A 53 6.53 -6.15 -16.15
C ASP A 53 5.77 -4.92 -15.61
N PRO A 54 6.14 -3.69 -16.02
CA PRO A 54 5.45 -2.47 -15.63
C PRO A 54 3.99 -2.39 -16.06
N GLN A 55 3.64 -2.94 -17.23
CA GLN A 55 2.26 -2.89 -17.75
C GLN A 55 1.34 -3.78 -16.93
N ARG A 56 1.80 -5.00 -16.61
CA ARG A 56 1.07 -5.91 -15.73
C ARG A 56 0.94 -5.33 -14.32
N PHE A 57 2.01 -4.73 -13.79
CA PHE A 57 1.97 -4.03 -12.50
C PHE A 57 0.91 -2.92 -12.52
N HIS A 58 0.94 -2.04 -13.52
CA HIS A 58 -0.01 -0.94 -13.67
C HIS A 58 -1.45 -1.46 -13.70
N THR A 59 -1.72 -2.47 -14.52
CA THR A 59 -3.05 -3.07 -14.67
C THR A 59 -3.64 -3.59 -13.34
N VAL A 60 -2.81 -4.23 -12.51
CA VAL A 60 -3.24 -4.77 -11.22
C VAL A 60 -3.29 -3.67 -10.16
N GLY A 61 -2.23 -2.87 -10.04
CA GLY A 61 -2.10 -1.81 -9.05
C GLY A 61 -3.20 -0.76 -9.16
N SER A 62 -3.58 -0.37 -10.38
CA SER A 62 -4.67 0.60 -10.63
C SER A 62 -6.06 0.11 -10.19
N LYS A 63 -6.23 -1.19 -9.90
CA LYS A 63 -7.48 -1.73 -9.34
C LYS A 63 -7.49 -1.74 -7.81
N ILE A 64 -6.32 -1.56 -7.18
CA ILE A 64 -6.12 -1.70 -5.73
C ILE A 64 -5.91 -0.34 -5.08
N VAL A 65 -5.08 0.51 -5.71
CA VAL A 65 -4.67 1.81 -5.17
C VAL A 65 -5.73 2.86 -5.51
N PRO A 66 -6.16 3.69 -4.54
CA PRO A 66 -7.15 4.74 -4.79
C PRO A 66 -6.60 5.89 -5.65
N ASN A 67 -5.29 6.11 -5.61
CA ASN A 67 -4.61 7.13 -6.40
C ASN A 67 -4.24 6.60 -7.79
N LYS A 68 -4.28 7.49 -8.78
CA LYS A 68 -3.87 7.19 -10.15
C LYS A 68 -2.37 6.84 -10.19
N ILE A 69 -2.05 5.63 -10.62
CA ILE A 69 -0.69 5.25 -11.00
C ILE A 69 -0.41 5.90 -12.35
N LEU A 70 0.48 6.90 -12.37
CA LEU A 70 0.85 7.62 -13.60
C LEU A 70 1.84 6.82 -14.44
N GLU A 71 2.87 6.26 -13.80
CA GLU A 71 3.96 5.54 -14.44
C GLU A 71 4.49 4.46 -13.48
N VAL A 72 5.00 3.36 -14.04
CA VAL A 72 5.74 2.33 -13.30
C VAL A 72 7.10 2.16 -13.97
N LYS A 73 8.18 2.34 -13.22
CA LYS A 73 9.56 2.24 -13.73
C LYS A 73 10.08 0.81 -13.56
N LYS A 74 10.60 0.21 -14.64
CA LYS A 74 11.30 -1.08 -14.54
C LYS A 74 12.69 -0.87 -13.93
N VAL A 75 13.03 -1.66 -12.92
CA VAL A 75 14.34 -1.60 -12.25
C VAL A 75 15.00 -2.96 -12.23
N ASN A 76 16.30 -3.03 -12.54
CA ASN A 76 17.06 -4.26 -12.34
C ASN A 76 17.69 -4.25 -10.94
N ILE A 77 17.27 -5.19 -10.10
CA ILE A 77 17.76 -5.33 -8.72
C ILE A 77 18.83 -6.43 -8.56
N SER A 78 19.15 -7.19 -9.60
CA SER A 78 20.16 -8.27 -9.53
C SER A 78 21.60 -7.75 -9.56
N THR A 79 21.78 -6.45 -9.73
CA THR A 79 23.06 -5.75 -9.80
C THR A 79 23.34 -4.89 -8.56
N ILE A 80 22.51 -5.04 -7.52
CA ILE A 80 22.70 -4.42 -6.20
C ILE A 80 23.47 -5.37 -5.29
#